data_AF-A0A7C9EX45-F1
#
_entry.id   AF-A0A7C9EX45-F1
#
_cell.length_a   1.000
_cell.length_b   1.000
_cell.length_c   1.000
_cell.angle_alpha   90.00
_cell.angle_beta   90.00
_cell.angle_gamma   90.00
#
_symmetry.space_group_name_H-M   'P 1'
#
loop_
_entity.id
_entity.type
_entity.pdbx_description
1 polymer ?
#
loop_
_entity_poly.entity_id
_entity_poly.type
_entity_poly.pdbx_seq_one_letter_code
_entity_poly.pdbx_strand_id
1 'polypeptide(L)'
;MGNKHEFEMAAKIEKLYNLAHDKAKYMLKKNRKVLEKIVDELLEFEVLTGKDLERIIESNGGIREEEPFSLLRVYDKEILSILLWMPVYDIAISPNMPKSQGFVD
;
A
#
# COMPACT_ATOMS: atom_id res chain seq x y z
N MET A 1 -12.93 31.23 6.76
CA MET A 1 -12.53 30.74 5.43
C MET A 1 -11.36 29.80 5.65
N GLY A 2 -11.48 28.54 5.24
CA GLY A 2 -10.42 27.54 5.46
C GLY A 2 -9.09 28.03 4.94
N ASN A 3 -8.02 27.76 5.68
CA ASN A 3 -6.68 28.16 5.28
C ASN A 3 -6.38 27.48 3.94
N LYS A 4 -5.87 28.21 2.93
CA LYS A 4 -5.50 27.66 1.61
C LYS A 4 -4.70 26.35 1.74
N HIS A 5 -3.86 26.26 2.76
CA HIS A 5 -3.11 25.08 3.13
C HIS A 5 -3.98 23.84 3.47
N GLU A 6 -5.10 24.02 4.17
CA GLU A 6 -6.02 22.93 4.53
C GLU A 6 -6.71 22.34 3.30
N PHE A 7 -7.10 23.19 2.35
CA PHE A 7 -7.68 22.74 1.08
C PHE A 7 -6.67 21.97 0.22
N GLU A 8 -5.43 22.48 0.13
CA GLU A 8 -4.34 21.79 -0.59
C GLU A 8 -4.00 20.44 0.07
N MET A 9 -4.00 20.37 1.40
CA MET A 9 -3.77 19.13 2.14
C MET A 9 -4.91 18.13 1.94
N ALA A 10 -6.17 18.57 2.01
CA ALA A 10 -7.33 17.72 1.77
C ALA A 10 -7.30 17.11 0.37
N ALA A 11 -7.01 17.91 -0.66
CA ALA A 11 -6.89 17.43 -2.03
C ALA A 11 -5.77 16.40 -2.21
N LYS A 12 -4.63 16.57 -1.52
CA LYS A 12 -3.53 15.60 -1.53
C LYS A 12 -3.89 14.28 -0.86
N ILE A 13 -4.60 14.33 0.28
CA ILE A 13 -5.06 13.13 1.00
C ILE A 13 -6.10 12.38 0.17
N GLU A 14 -7.06 13.10 -0.40
CA GLU A 14 -8.07 12.53 -1.30
C GLU A 14 -7.42 11.82 -2.49
N LYS A 15 -6.40 12.46 -3.09
CA LYS A 15 -5.61 11.84 -4.14
C LYS A 15 -4.95 10.55 -3.65
N LEU A 16 -4.22 10.58 -2.53
CA LEU A 16 -3.56 9.40 -1.96
C LEU A 16 -4.54 8.25 -1.72
N TYR A 17 -5.73 8.55 -1.18
CA TYR A 17 -6.80 7.59 -0.97
C TYR A 17 -7.26 6.94 -2.27
N ASN A 18 -7.52 7.76 -3.30
CA ASN A 18 -7.94 7.27 -4.61
C ASN A 18 -6.87 6.36 -5.24
N LEU A 19 -5.59 6.71 -5.11
CA LEU A 19 -4.49 5.87 -5.61
C LEU A 19 -4.40 4.52 -4.89
N ALA A 20 -4.55 4.51 -3.57
CA ALA A 20 -4.59 3.29 -2.79
C ALA A 20 -5.80 2.41 -3.15
N HIS A 21 -6.97 3.03 -3.31
CA HIS A 21 -8.18 2.35 -3.75
C HIS A 21 -8.01 1.71 -5.14
N ASP A 22 -7.46 2.44 -6.11
CA ASP A 22 -7.25 1.94 -7.46
C ASP A 22 -6.26 0.77 -7.49
N LYS A 23 -5.18 0.85 -6.71
CA LYS A 23 -4.23 -0.26 -6.57
C LYS A 23 -4.88 -1.49 -5.93
N ALA A 24 -5.64 -1.32 -4.85
CA ALA A 24 -6.37 -2.41 -4.21
C ALA A 24 -7.35 -3.06 -5.21
N LYS A 25 -8.12 -2.25 -5.94
CA LYS A 25 -9.04 -2.73 -6.99
C LYS A 25 -8.32 -3.49 -8.09
N TYR A 26 -7.15 -3.02 -8.53
CA TYR A 26 -6.33 -3.72 -9.51
C TYR A 26 -5.87 -5.09 -9.00
N MET A 27 -5.35 -5.15 -7.78
CA MET A 27 -4.89 -6.40 -7.15
C MET A 27 -6.04 -7.40 -6.99
N LEU A 28 -7.20 -6.96 -6.52
CA LEU A 28 -8.39 -7.79 -6.40
C LEU A 28 -8.84 -8.36 -7.76
N LYS A 29 -8.84 -7.52 -8.81
CA LYS A 29 -9.20 -7.95 -10.17
C LYS A 29 -8.23 -9.01 -10.71
N LYS A 30 -6.93 -8.83 -10.50
CA LYS A 30 -5.90 -9.78 -10.95
C LYS A 30 -5.97 -11.10 -10.17
N ASN A 31 -6.36 -11.04 -8.90
CA ASN A 31 -6.55 -12.21 -8.03
C ASN A 31 -7.96 -12.79 -8.06
N ARG A 32 -8.81 -12.45 -9.04
CA ARG A 32 -10.20 -12.91 -9.08
C ARG A 32 -10.35 -14.42 -8.88
N LYS A 33 -9.55 -15.24 -9.55
CA LYS A 33 -9.59 -16.71 -9.42
C LYS A 33 -9.24 -17.20 -8.01
N VAL A 34 -8.26 -16.57 -7.38
CA VAL A 34 -7.86 -16.85 -5.99
C VAL A 34 -9.01 -16.49 -5.05
N LEU A 35 -9.64 -15.33 -5.25
CA LEU A 35 -10.78 -14.88 -4.44
C LEU A 35 -11.99 -15.80 -4.59
N GLU A 36 -12.29 -16.25 -5.81
CA GLU A 36 -13.34 -17.26 -6.06
C GLU A 36 -13.04 -18.55 -5.27
N LYS A 37 -11.80 -19.02 -5.31
CA LYS A 37 -11.41 -20.23 -4.57
C LYS A 37 -11.47 -20.05 -3.05
N ILE A 38 -11.10 -18.87 -2.54
CA ILE A 38 -11.27 -18.52 -1.12
C ILE A 38 -12.74 -18.57 -0.72
N VAL A 39 -13.64 -18.02 -1.54
CA VAL A 39 -15.08 -18.05 -1.27
C VAL A 39 -15.60 -19.49 -1.29
N ASP A 40 -15.22 -20.30 -2.28
CA ASP A 40 -15.63 -21.70 -2.36
C ASP A 40 -15.20 -22.48 -1.10
N GLU A 41 -13.95 -22.33 -0.66
CA GLU A 41 -13.46 -23.01 0.54
C GLU A 41 -14.07 -22.43 1.83
N LEU A 42 -14.36 -21.13 1.91
CA LEU A 42 -15.08 -20.55 3.05
C LEU A 42 -16.53 -21.05 3.15
N LEU A 43 -17.19 -21.29 2.01
CA LEU A 43 -18.54 -21.87 2.00
C LEU A 43 -18.55 -23.34 2.46
N GLU A 44 -17.45 -24.07 2.26
CA GLU A 44 -17.31 -25.48 2.65
C GLU A 44 -16.83 -25.65 4.09
N PHE A 45 -15.83 -24.87 4.51
CA PHE A 45 -15.11 -25.06 5.78
C PHE A 45 -15.38 -23.97 6.84
N GLU A 46 -16.09 -22.90 6.48
CA GLU A 46 -16.40 -21.70 7.30
C GLU A 46 -15.19 -20.86 7.74
N VAL A 47 -14.02 -21.47 7.93
CA VAL A 47 -12.80 -20.83 8.42
C VAL A 47 -11.61 -21.28 7.58
N LEU A 48 -10.78 -20.32 7.16
CA LEU A 48 -9.50 -20.56 6.52
C LEU A 48 -8.37 -19.99 7.37
N THR A 49 -7.29 -20.75 7.51
CA THR A 49 -6.07 -20.29 8.18
C THR A 49 -5.15 -19.55 7.19
N GLY A 50 -4.12 -18.88 7.71
CA GLY A 50 -3.09 -18.28 6.85
C GLY A 50 -2.42 -19.29 5.90
N LYS A 51 -2.21 -20.53 6.35
CA LYS A 51 -1.62 -21.60 5.51
C LYS A 51 -2.57 -22.02 4.38
N ASP A 52 -3.87 -22.01 4.63
CA ASP A 52 -4.86 -22.29 3.59
C ASP A 52 -4.84 -21.20 2.52
N LEU A 53 -4.80 -19.94 2.94
CA LEU A 53 -4.67 -18.80 2.01
C LEU A 53 -3.37 -18.87 1.20
N GLU A 54 -2.25 -19.25 1.84
CA GLU A 54 -0.98 -19.45 1.16
C GLU A 54 -1.07 -20.51 0.07
N ARG A 55 -1.60 -21.70 0.41
CA ARG A 55 -1.85 -22.79 -0.53
C ARG A 55 -2.76 -22.37 -1.68
N ILE A 56 -3.85 -21.66 -1.40
CA ILE A 56 -4.81 -21.20 -2.42
C ILE A 56 -4.13 -20.22 -3.39
N ILE A 57 -3.34 -19.28 -2.88
CA ILE A 57 -2.60 -18.32 -3.71
C ILE A 57 -1.61 -19.05 -4.64
N GLU A 58 -0.80 -19.96 -4.10
CA GLU A 58 0.21 -20.70 -4.88
C GLU A 58 -0.41 -21.59 -5.95
N SER A 59 -1.48 -22.32 -5.61
CA SER A 59 -2.15 -23.25 -6.53
C SER A 59 -2.94 -22.55 -7.65
N ASN A 60 -3.32 -21.28 -7.46
CA ASN A 60 -4.13 -20.53 -8.42
C ASN A 60 -3.36 -19.39 -9.12
N GLY A 61 -2.04 -19.32 -8.94
CA GLY A 61 -1.18 -18.31 -9.57
C GLY A 61 -1.49 -16.88 -9.10
N GLY A 62 -1.85 -16.73 -7.82
CA GLY A 62 -2.16 -15.43 -7.24
C GLY A 62 -0.95 -14.50 -7.18
N ILE A 63 -1.19 -13.23 -7.46
CA ILE A 63 -0.18 -12.17 -7.33
C ILE A 63 -0.21 -11.61 -5.91
N ARG A 64 0.98 -11.46 -5.32
CA ARG A 64 1.17 -10.78 -4.04
C ARG A 64 1.83 -9.44 -4.28
N GLU A 65 1.51 -8.48 -3.43
CA GLU A 65 2.31 -7.27 -3.38
C GLU A 65 3.64 -7.61 -2.70
N GLU A 66 4.74 -7.09 -3.23
CA GLU A 66 6.02 -7.12 -2.54
C GLU A 66 6.04 -6.05 -1.46
N GLU A 67 6.40 -6.42 -0.24
CA GLU A 67 6.58 -5.45 0.85
C GLU A 67 7.83 -4.59 0.61
N PRO A 68 7.80 -3.29 0.92
CA PRO A 68 6.67 -2.53 1.45
C PRO A 68 5.60 -2.21 0.38
N PHE A 69 4.32 -2.24 0.77
CA PHE A 69 3.22 -1.81 -0.10
C PHE A 69 3.48 -0.42 -0.69
N SER A 70 3.74 -0.36 -2.01
CA SER A 70 4.17 0.88 -2.66
C SER A 70 3.14 1.46 -3.62
N LEU A 71 2.73 2.71 -3.42
CA LEU A 71 1.89 3.44 -4.38
C LEU A 71 2.70 4.05 -5.55
N LEU A 72 4.04 4.02 -5.44
CA LEU A 72 4.95 4.72 -6.36
C LEU A 72 4.89 4.16 -7.78
N ARG A 73 4.81 2.82 -7.93
CA ARG A 73 4.84 2.15 -9.25
C ARG A 73 3.71 2.59 -10.21
N VAL A 74 2.69 3.30 -9.73
CA VAL A 74 1.58 3.80 -10.56
C VAL A 74 1.65 5.32 -10.78
N TYR A 75 2.33 6.09 -9.93
CA TYR A 75 2.32 7.57 -9.96
C TYR A 75 3.63 8.20 -9.41
N ASP A 76 4.75 7.95 -10.10
CA ASP A 76 6.10 8.27 -9.61
C ASP A 76 6.39 9.76 -9.34
N LYS A 77 5.81 10.72 -10.10
CA LYS A 77 6.22 12.14 -9.97
C LYS A 77 5.45 12.94 -8.93
N GLU A 78 4.18 12.64 -8.70
CA GLU A 78 3.32 13.45 -7.83
C GLU A 78 3.29 12.95 -6.38
N ILE A 79 3.40 11.63 -6.15
CA ILE A 79 3.41 11.06 -4.79
C ILE A 79 4.67 11.48 -4.03
N LEU A 80 5.84 11.51 -4.69
CA LEU A 80 7.08 11.97 -4.06
C LEU A 80 6.94 13.41 -3.54
N SER A 81 6.25 14.28 -4.27
CA SER A 81 5.99 15.66 -3.82
C SER A 81 5.04 15.76 -2.62
N ILE A 82 4.20 14.74 -2.37
CA ILE A 82 3.28 14.70 -1.23
C ILE A 82 3.99 14.11 -0.01
N LEU A 83 4.73 13.02 -0.19
CA LEU A 83 5.46 12.33 0.89
C LEU A 83 6.61 13.17 1.45
N LEU A 84 7.30 13.94 0.61
CA LEU A 84 8.40 14.83 1.05
C LEU A 84 7.95 16.01 1.93
N TRP A 85 6.66 16.36 1.92
CA TRP A 85 6.11 17.47 2.72
C TRP A 85 5.38 17.00 3.98
N MET A 86 5.17 15.70 4.14
CA MET A 86 4.62 15.14 5.39
C MET A 86 5.79 14.97 6.37
N PRO A 87 5.71 15.47 7.62
CA PRO A 87 6.72 15.23 8.66
C PRO A 87 6.71 13.77 9.18
N VAL A 88 6.35 12.82 8.32
CA VAL A 88 6.21 11.39 8.64
C VAL A 88 7.42 10.66 8.09
N TYR A 89 8.61 10.99 8.60
CA TYR A 89 9.83 10.22 8.40
C TYR A 89 9.91 8.97 9.34
N ASP A 90 8.79 8.55 9.95
CA ASP A 90 8.76 7.46 10.95
C ASP A 90 7.96 6.21 10.55
N ILE A 91 7.35 6.15 9.35
CA ILE A 91 6.78 4.87 8.86
C ILE A 91 7.90 4.09 8.13
N ALA A 92 8.84 3.61 8.94
CA ALA A 92 9.74 2.48 8.74
C ALA A 92 10.40 2.31 7.34
N ILE A 93 11.51 3.01 7.11
CA ILE A 93 12.65 2.44 6.37
C ILE A 93 13.92 2.70 7.18
N SER A 94 14.36 1.73 7.97
CA SER A 94 15.74 1.68 8.46
C SER A 94 16.22 0.25 8.51
N PRO A 95 17.34 -0.03 7.83
CA PRO A 95 18.29 -0.91 8.50
C PRO A 95 19.73 -0.38 8.53
N ASN A 96 20.07 0.81 8.03
CA ASN A 96 21.42 1.38 8.20
C ASN A 96 21.52 2.85 7.74
N MET A 97 21.92 3.77 8.63
CA MET A 97 22.50 5.06 8.23
C MET A 97 23.73 5.37 9.11
N PRO A 98 24.89 5.73 8.52
CA PRO A 98 26.06 6.16 9.29
C PRO A 98 25.87 7.58 9.84
N LYS A 99 26.49 7.85 10.99
CA LYS A 99 26.49 9.15 11.67
C LYS A 99 27.17 10.21 10.78
N SER A 100 26.43 11.24 10.36
CA SER A 100 27.03 12.45 9.78
C SER A 100 26.87 13.62 10.75
N GLN A 101 28.03 14.00 11.28
CA GLN A 101 28.44 15.24 11.95
C GLN A 101 27.54 16.47 11.67
N GLY A 102 27.05 17.11 12.74
CA GLY A 102 26.48 18.46 12.67
C GLY A 102 27.58 19.51 12.48
N PHE A 103 27.32 20.43 11.56
CA PHE A 103 28.07 21.67 11.34
C PHE A 103 27.96 22.58 12.57
N VAL A 104 29.07 23.26 12.88
CA VAL A 104 29.24 24.28 13.93
C VAL A 104 28.62 25.61 13.46
N ASP A 105 28.11 26.39 14.42
CA ASP A 105 27.61 27.77 14.25
C ASP A 105 28.59 28.71 13.51
#